data_AF-E9HC60-F1
#
_entry.id   AF-E9HC60-F1
#
_cell.length_a   1.000
_cell.length_b   1.000
_cell.length_c   1.000
_cell.angle_alpha   90.00
_cell.angle_beta   90.00
_cell.angle_gamma   90.00
#
_symmetry.space_group_name_H-M   'P 1'
#
loop_
_entity.id
_entity.type
_entity.pdbx_description
1 polymer ?
#
loop_
_entity_poly.entity_id
_entity_poly.type
_entity_poly.pdbx_seq_one_letter_code
_entity_poly.pdbx_strand_id
1 'polypeptide(L)'
;MTTEILRSMLYNGSDIIRNLDWVIFDEVHYINDSERGVVWDEVLILLPSHVNIVMLSATVPNTSEFATWVGRTKGRKMYVISTLKRPVPLEHYLYTGLTGKSKDERFLIVNAEGAFVPKGYKAAMEAKKSKEKDVKPGGAAAAAGRGRDAPTKEVGRAPGGGGGHKGAANYFEK
;
A
#
# COMPACT_ATOMS: atom_id res chain seq x y z
N MET A 1 16.93 8.32 20.10
CA MET A 1 15.91 9.12 20.82
C MET A 1 14.77 9.36 19.85
N THR A 2 13.51 9.29 20.29
CA THR A 2 12.37 9.59 19.40
C THR A 2 12.12 11.10 19.33
N THR A 3 11.35 11.54 18.34
CA THR A 3 10.95 12.94 18.16
C THR A 3 10.16 13.48 19.35
N GLU A 4 9.35 12.64 20.00
CA GLU A 4 8.58 12.99 21.20
C GLU A 4 9.46 13.23 22.42
N ILE A 5 10.53 12.44 22.58
CA ILE A 5 11.49 12.65 23.67
C ILE A 5 12.28 13.94 23.43
N LEU A 6 12.71 14.21 22.20
CA LEU A 6 13.37 15.47 21.85
C LEU A 6 12.45 16.67 22.09
N ARG A 7 11.18 16.58 21.68
CA ARG A 7 10.15 17.58 21.98
C ARG A 7 10.05 17.82 23.49
N SER A 8 9.94 16.77 24.29
CA SER A 8 9.88 16.88 25.75
C SER A 8 11.12 17.57 26.34
N MET A 9 12.32 17.25 25.83
CA MET A 9 13.56 17.90 26.26
C MET A 9 13.61 19.39 25.90
N LEU A 10 13.07 19.77 24.74
CA LEU A 10 12.96 21.16 24.31
C LEU A 10 11.99 21.94 25.20
N TYR A 11 10.82 21.39 25.52
CA TYR A 11 9.86 22.02 26.42
C TYR A 11 10.39 22.18 27.85
N ASN A 12 11.10 21.17 28.35
CA ASN A 12 11.66 21.18 29.70
C ASN A 12 12.98 21.95 29.81
N GLY A 13 13.50 22.51 28.70
CA GLY A 13 14.74 23.29 28.70
C GLY A 13 15.96 22.49 29.17
N SER A 14 16.05 21.20 28.79
CA SER A 14 17.15 20.31 29.21
C SER A 14 18.52 20.91 28.88
N ASP A 15 19.46 20.86 29.83
CA ASP A 15 20.84 21.34 29.64
C ASP A 15 21.56 20.69 28.45
N ILE A 16 21.15 19.47 28.07
CA ILE A 16 21.67 18.75 26.90
C ILE A 16 21.46 19.56 25.62
N ILE A 17 20.35 20.31 25.51
CA ILE A 17 20.04 21.13 24.33
C ILE A 17 21.01 22.31 24.17
N ARG A 18 21.63 22.80 25.26
CA ARG A 18 22.58 23.92 25.20
C ARG A 18 23.90 23.55 24.54
N ASN A 19 24.27 22.28 24.57
CA ASN A 19 25.51 21.76 23.98
C ASN A 19 25.24 21.01 22.66
N LEU A 20 24.08 21.25 22.04
CA LEU A 20 23.65 20.56 20.84
C LEU A 20 23.98 21.38 19.59
N ASP A 21 24.88 20.89 18.75
CA ASP A 21 25.23 21.59 17.50
C ASP A 21 24.49 21.06 16.26
N TRP A 22 24.10 19.78 16.28
CA TRP A 22 23.50 19.09 15.13
C TRP A 22 22.38 18.16 15.56
N VAL A 23 21.28 18.17 14.82
CA VAL A 23 20.20 17.19 14.93
C VAL A 23 20.01 16.49 13.60
N ILE A 24 19.99 15.16 13.64
CA ILE A 24 19.65 14.31 12.51
C ILE A 24 18.21 13.88 12.67
N PHE A 25 17.38 14.27 11.72
CA PHE A 25 16.04 13.76 11.56
C PHE A 25 16.06 12.63 10.56
N ASP A 26 15.58 11.46 10.98
CA ASP A 26 15.46 10.29 10.12
C ASP A 26 14.00 10.07 9.71
N GLU A 27 13.80 9.49 8.54
CA GLU A 27 12.49 9.21 7.96
C GLU A 27 11.52 10.39 7.92
N VAL A 28 12.00 11.55 7.45
CA VAL A 28 11.20 12.78 7.33
C VAL A 28 9.95 12.62 6.47
N HIS A 29 9.88 11.57 5.64
CA HIS A 29 8.68 11.21 4.88
C HIS A 29 7.44 10.93 5.75
N TYR A 30 7.61 10.72 7.06
CA TYR A 30 6.51 10.65 8.03
C TYR A 30 5.87 12.00 8.38
N ILE A 31 6.37 13.13 7.88
CA ILE A 31 5.76 14.43 8.17
C ILE A 31 4.30 14.56 7.69
N ASN A 32 3.94 13.81 6.65
CA ASN A 32 2.56 13.77 6.13
C ASN A 32 1.63 12.87 6.95
N ASP A 33 2.14 12.18 7.98
CA ASP A 33 1.33 11.38 8.88
C ASP A 33 0.52 12.30 9.81
N SER A 34 -0.80 12.17 9.82
CA SER A 34 -1.69 13.05 10.59
C SER A 34 -1.51 12.95 12.10
N GLU A 35 -1.06 11.81 12.62
CA GLU A 35 -0.84 11.62 14.05
C GLU A 35 0.55 12.06 14.49
N ARG A 36 1.55 11.90 13.61
CA ARG A 36 2.96 12.15 13.94
C ARG A 36 3.48 13.49 13.46
N GLY A 37 2.95 14.04 12.37
CA GLY A 37 3.44 15.26 11.71
C GLY A 37 3.44 16.50 12.61
N VAL A 38 2.49 16.58 13.55
CA VAL A 38 2.42 17.70 14.51
C VAL A 38 3.67 17.77 15.39
N VAL A 39 4.17 16.61 15.84
CA VAL A 39 5.38 16.55 16.69
C VAL A 39 6.60 17.07 15.93
N TRP A 40 6.68 16.76 14.64
CA TRP A 40 7.76 17.20 13.77
C TRP A 40 7.80 18.71 13.60
N ASP A 41 6.66 19.33 13.31
CA ASP A 41 6.55 20.78 13.17
C ASP A 41 6.93 21.50 14.45
N GLU A 42 6.46 21.01 15.60
CA GLU A 42 6.78 21.61 16.89
C GLU A 42 8.29 21.54 17.19
N VAL A 43 8.94 20.39 17.00
CA VAL A 43 10.38 20.25 17.22
C VAL A 43 11.15 21.15 16.26
N LEU A 44 10.76 21.17 14.98
CA LEU A 44 11.38 22.03 13.98
C LEU A 44 11.21 23.51 14.30
N ILE A 45 10.14 23.94 14.95
CA ILE A 45 10.00 25.34 15.37
C ILE A 45 10.83 25.60 16.63
N LEU A 46 10.74 24.74 17.64
CA LEU A 46 11.35 24.93 18.98
C LEU A 46 12.87 24.77 19.02
N LEU A 47 13.48 24.08 18.05
CA LEU A 47 14.93 23.90 18.03
C LEU A 47 15.66 25.27 18.08
N PRO A 48 16.68 25.45 18.94
CA PRO A 48 17.43 26.70 19.01
C PRO A 48 18.08 27.08 17.68
N SER A 49 18.28 28.38 17.47
CA SER A 49 18.84 28.92 16.22
C SER A 49 20.30 28.54 15.95
N HIS A 50 21.06 28.11 16.96
CA HIS A 50 22.45 27.65 16.80
C HIS A 50 22.53 26.24 16.21
N VAL A 51 21.49 25.41 16.44
CA VAL A 51 21.44 24.00 16.03
C VAL A 51 21.36 23.89 14.50
N ASN A 52 22.23 23.07 13.93
CA ASN A 52 22.19 22.67 12.53
C ASN A 52 21.31 21.44 12.33
N ILE A 53 20.70 21.31 11.16
CA ILE A 53 19.74 20.26 10.87
C ILE A 53 20.21 19.42 9.68
N VAL A 54 20.19 18.10 9.86
CA VAL A 54 20.33 17.10 8.78
C VAL A 54 19.02 16.33 8.69
N MET A 55 18.50 16.18 7.48
CA MET A 55 17.24 15.48 7.23
C MET A 55 17.50 14.32 6.29
N LEU A 56 17.18 13.11 6.75
CA LEU A 56 17.24 11.88 5.99
C LEU A 56 15.82 11.43 5.70
N SER A 57 15.56 11.09 4.44
CA SER A 57 14.22 10.71 4.01
C SER A 57 14.30 9.76 2.83
N ALA A 58 13.25 8.95 2.67
CA ALA A 58 12.97 8.26 1.43
C ALA A 58 12.58 9.26 0.32
N THR A 59 12.13 8.74 -0.82
CA THR A 59 11.63 9.57 -1.92
C THR A 59 10.33 10.28 -1.51
N VAL A 60 10.41 11.58 -1.23
CA VAL A 60 9.25 12.44 -0.94
C VAL A 60 8.99 13.37 -2.13
N PRO A 61 7.73 13.58 -2.55
CA PRO A 61 7.41 14.69 -3.45
C PRO A 61 7.64 16.04 -2.74
N ASN A 62 7.85 17.11 -3.51
CA ASN A 62 7.92 18.49 -2.99
C ASN A 62 9.05 18.80 -1.99
N THR A 63 10.19 18.09 -2.07
CA THR A 63 11.36 18.34 -1.19
C THR A 63 11.88 19.78 -1.22
N SER A 64 11.80 20.46 -2.37
CA SER A 64 12.25 21.85 -2.50
C SER A 64 11.39 22.84 -1.72
N GLU A 65 10.08 22.65 -1.71
CA GLU A 65 9.16 23.52 -0.96
C GLU A 65 9.36 23.32 0.53
N PHE A 66 9.43 22.07 0.97
CA PHE A 66 9.69 21.72 2.34
C PHE A 66 11.03 22.28 2.84
N ALA A 67 12.11 22.09 2.10
CA ALA A 67 13.42 22.65 2.45
C ALA A 67 13.41 24.19 2.50
N THR A 68 12.64 24.84 1.62
CA THR A 68 12.47 26.29 1.63
C THR A 68 11.74 26.75 2.89
N TRP A 69 10.67 26.06 3.29
CA TRP A 69 9.94 26.34 4.52
C TRP A 69 10.84 26.19 5.76
N VAL A 70 11.53 25.04 5.91
CA VAL A 70 12.46 24.81 7.03
C VAL A 70 13.55 25.88 7.06
N GLY A 71 14.13 26.19 5.90
CA GLY A 71 15.18 27.19 5.79
C GLY A 71 14.73 28.59 6.20
N ARG A 72 13.50 28.99 5.83
CA ARG A 72 12.88 30.25 6.29
C ARG A 72 12.63 30.25 7.78
N THR A 73 12.02 29.18 8.32
CA THR A 73 11.73 29.05 9.76
C THR A 73 12.99 29.10 10.62
N LYS A 74 14.12 28.59 10.12
CA LYS A 74 15.42 28.61 10.81
C LYS A 74 16.34 29.77 10.46
N GLY A 75 15.97 30.62 9.49
CA GLY A 75 16.85 31.67 8.98
C GLY A 75 18.17 31.13 8.41
N ARG A 76 18.15 29.92 7.84
CA ARG A 76 19.35 29.23 7.31
C ARG A 76 19.06 28.63 5.95
N LYS A 77 20.08 28.54 5.10
CA LYS A 77 19.95 27.90 3.79
C LYS A 77 19.90 26.38 3.95
N MET A 78 18.86 25.75 3.41
CA MET A 78 18.72 24.29 3.35
C MET A 78 19.09 23.80 1.95
N TYR A 79 19.87 22.72 1.87
CA TYR A 79 20.29 22.12 0.60
C TYR A 79 19.58 20.78 0.42
N VAL A 80 18.91 20.61 -0.71
CA VAL A 80 18.25 19.35 -1.08
C VAL A 80 19.20 18.53 -1.94
N ILE A 81 19.50 17.32 -1.50
CA ILE A 81 20.25 16.33 -2.27
C ILE A 81 19.30 15.15 -2.49
N SER A 82 19.07 14.77 -3.74
CA SER A 82 18.18 13.67 -4.08
C SER A 82 18.79 12.77 -5.15
N THR A 83 18.41 11.50 -5.11
CA THR A 83 18.75 10.51 -6.12
C THR A 83 17.55 9.60 -6.35
N LEU A 84 17.27 9.28 -7.60
CA LEU A 84 16.25 8.28 -7.98
C LEU A 84 16.86 6.88 -8.13
N LYS A 85 18.19 6.78 -8.12
CA LYS A 85 18.90 5.52 -8.35
C LYS A 85 18.98 4.72 -7.05
N ARG A 86 18.40 3.51 -7.05
CA ARG A 86 18.57 2.54 -5.96
C ARG A 86 20.00 1.95 -6.00
N PRO A 87 20.69 1.84 -4.84
CA PRO A 87 22.00 1.19 -4.76
C PRO A 87 21.97 -0.29 -5.13
N VAL A 88 20.90 -0.99 -4.74
CA VAL A 88 20.64 -2.38 -5.10
C VAL A 88 19.47 -2.39 -6.10
N PRO A 89 19.71 -2.73 -7.38
CA PRO A 89 18.65 -2.85 -8.37
C PRO A 89 17.64 -3.92 -7.97
N LEU A 90 16.36 -3.67 -8.25
CA LEU A 90 15.28 -4.59 -7.94
C LEU A 90 14.62 -5.09 -9.22
N GLU A 91 14.27 -6.36 -9.21
CA GLU A 91 13.45 -7.00 -10.24
C GLU A 91 12.09 -7.34 -9.64
N HIS A 92 11.02 -7.10 -10.39
CA HIS A 92 9.66 -7.39 -9.95
C HIS A 92 9.15 -8.61 -10.71
N TYR A 93 8.64 -9.61 -9.97
CA TYR A 93 8.09 -10.84 -10.52
C TYR A 93 6.62 -11.00 -10.13
N LEU A 94 5.81 -11.54 -11.03
CA LEU A 94 4.48 -12.06 -10.72
C LEU A 94 4.56 -13.55 -10.40
N TYR A 95 3.97 -13.94 -9.30
CA TYR A 95 3.87 -15.33 -8.88
C TYR A 95 2.47 -15.88 -9.18
N THR A 96 2.39 -17.02 -9.88
CA THR A 96 1.12 -17.68 -10.25
C THR A 96 1.01 -19.12 -9.73
N GLY A 97 1.89 -19.53 -8.81
CA GLY A 97 1.84 -20.85 -8.21
C GLY A 97 0.63 -21.03 -7.28
N LEU A 98 -0.21 -22.03 -7.57
CA LEU A 98 -1.41 -22.35 -6.78
C LEU A 98 -1.27 -23.69 -6.03
N THR A 99 -0.33 -24.53 -6.44
CA THR A 99 -0.12 -25.89 -5.92
C THR A 99 1.37 -26.15 -5.73
N GLY A 100 1.73 -27.19 -4.95
CA GLY A 100 3.13 -27.55 -4.72
C GLY A 100 3.94 -27.83 -5.99
N LYS A 101 3.28 -28.26 -7.09
CA LYS A 101 3.91 -28.48 -8.41
C LYS A 101 4.21 -27.18 -9.19
N SER A 102 3.60 -26.06 -8.81
CA SER A 102 3.76 -24.75 -9.47
C SER A 102 4.43 -23.70 -8.58
N LYS A 103 5.11 -24.13 -7.52
CA LYS A 103 5.75 -23.26 -6.51
C LYS A 103 6.83 -22.32 -7.07
N ASP A 104 7.40 -22.65 -8.23
CA ASP A 104 8.47 -21.86 -8.85
C ASP A 104 8.00 -21.01 -10.04
N GLU A 105 6.70 -20.98 -10.33
CA GLU A 105 6.15 -20.14 -11.40
C GLU A 105 6.19 -18.66 -11.06
N ARG A 106 7.27 -18.01 -11.50
CA ARG A 106 7.50 -16.57 -11.37
C ARG A 106 7.84 -15.98 -12.73
N PHE A 107 7.21 -14.85 -13.05
CA PHE A 107 7.36 -14.17 -14.33
C PHE A 107 7.90 -12.75 -14.11
N LEU A 108 9.07 -12.45 -14.66
CA LEU A 108 9.68 -11.11 -14.58
C LEU A 108 8.78 -10.09 -15.30
N ILE A 109 8.32 -9.06 -14.58
CA ILE A 109 7.49 -7.97 -15.13
C ILE A 109 8.18 -6.61 -15.14
N VAL A 110 9.20 -6.40 -14.31
CA VAL A 110 10.05 -5.20 -14.34
C VAL A 110 11.49 -5.64 -14.09
N ASN A 111 12.40 -5.28 -14.99
CA ASN A 111 13.83 -5.63 -14.88
C ASN A 111 14.59 -4.68 -13.92
N ALA A 112 15.87 -4.97 -13.70
CA ALA A 112 16.75 -4.21 -12.82
C ALA A 112 16.92 -2.73 -13.24
N GLU A 113 16.71 -2.41 -14.51
CA GLU A 113 16.74 -1.05 -15.04
C GLU A 113 15.42 -0.28 -14.82
N GLY A 114 14.40 -0.92 -14.22
CA GLY A 114 13.08 -0.33 -14.02
C GLY A 114 12.18 -0.35 -15.26
N ALA A 115 12.60 -1.04 -16.34
CA ALA A 115 11.80 -1.17 -17.55
C ALA A 115 10.75 -2.27 -17.41
N PHE A 116 9.52 -1.96 -17.80
CA PHE A 116 8.43 -2.93 -17.84
C PHE A 116 8.70 -3.99 -18.92
N VAL A 117 8.40 -5.26 -18.62
CA VAL A 117 8.63 -6.42 -19.48
C VAL A 117 7.27 -7.02 -19.90
N PRO A 118 6.69 -6.58 -21.06
CA PRO A 118 5.36 -7.02 -21.47
C PRO A 118 5.24 -8.53 -21.70
N LYS A 119 6.33 -9.18 -22.10
CA LYS A 119 6.36 -10.63 -22.35
C LYS A 119 6.07 -11.42 -21.08
N GLY A 120 6.72 -11.06 -19.96
CA GLY A 120 6.49 -11.74 -18.68
C GLY A 120 5.10 -11.47 -18.13
N TYR A 121 4.57 -10.26 -18.32
CA TYR A 121 3.19 -9.96 -17.94
C TYR A 121 2.16 -10.79 -18.73
N LYS A 122 2.29 -10.88 -20.06
CA LYS A 122 1.43 -11.72 -20.90
C LYS A 122 1.49 -13.20 -20.50
N ALA A 123 2.69 -13.72 -20.29
CA ALA A 123 2.90 -15.10 -19.85
C ALA A 123 2.27 -15.37 -18.48
N ALA A 124 2.39 -14.44 -17.52
CA ALA A 124 1.73 -14.55 -16.21
C ALA A 124 0.20 -14.57 -16.34
N MET A 125 -0.38 -13.74 -17.21
CA MET A 125 -1.82 -13.70 -17.45
C MET A 125 -2.34 -15.00 -18.11
N GLU A 126 -1.59 -15.55 -19.05
CA GLU A 126 -1.89 -16.84 -19.67
C GLU A 126 -1.83 -17.98 -18.66
N ALA A 127 -0.76 -18.03 -17.83
CA ALA A 127 -0.59 -19.03 -16.77
C ALA A 127 -1.68 -18.94 -15.69
N LYS A 128 -2.14 -17.73 -15.36
CA LYS A 128 -3.29 -17.55 -14.47
C LYS A 128 -4.58 -18.08 -15.09
N LYS A 129 -4.83 -17.75 -16.38
CA LYS A 129 -6.05 -18.14 -17.10
C LYS A 129 -6.16 -19.65 -17.32
N SER A 130 -5.05 -20.34 -17.61
CA SER A 130 -5.06 -21.80 -17.73
C SER A 130 -5.49 -22.46 -16.42
N LYS A 131 -5.00 -21.96 -15.28
CA LYS A 131 -5.33 -22.52 -13.97
C LYS A 131 -6.73 -22.20 -13.48
N GLU A 132 -7.28 -21.03 -13.82
CA GLU A 132 -8.70 -20.73 -13.55
C GLU A 132 -9.66 -21.68 -14.30
N LYS A 133 -9.23 -22.20 -15.46
CA LYS A 133 -9.99 -23.25 -16.18
C LYS A 133 -9.86 -24.60 -15.49
N ASP A 134 -8.68 -24.96 -14.99
CA ASP A 134 -8.44 -26.25 -14.32
C ASP A 134 -9.17 -26.36 -12.96
N VAL A 135 -9.41 -25.25 -12.25
CA VAL A 135 -10.17 -25.22 -10.98
C VAL A 135 -11.69 -25.28 -11.20
N LYS A 136 -12.18 -25.05 -12.44
CA LYS A 136 -13.59 -25.24 -12.81
C LYS A 136 -13.80 -26.45 -13.74
N PRO A 137 -13.72 -27.71 -13.26
CA PRO A 137 -14.21 -28.83 -14.04
C PRO A 137 -15.72 -29.02 -13.81
N GLY A 138 -16.51 -28.75 -14.85
CA GLY A 138 -17.68 -29.58 -15.20
C GLY A 138 -18.90 -29.59 -14.28
N GLY A 139 -19.64 -28.48 -14.21
CA GLY A 139 -21.08 -28.55 -13.94
C GLY A 139 -21.85 -28.89 -15.22
N ALA A 140 -21.65 -30.07 -15.81
CA ALA A 140 -22.53 -30.69 -16.81
C ALA A 140 -21.95 -32.02 -17.32
N ALA A 141 -22.41 -33.13 -16.76
CA ALA A 141 -22.48 -34.41 -17.48
C ALA A 141 -23.60 -35.26 -16.85
N ALA A 142 -24.72 -35.34 -17.56
CA ALA A 142 -25.83 -36.24 -17.29
C ALA A 142 -25.48 -37.67 -17.73
N ALA A 143 -25.82 -38.66 -16.90
CA ALA A 143 -26.16 -40.05 -17.27
C ALA A 143 -26.74 -40.76 -16.02
N ALA A 144 -28.05 -40.93 -15.92
CA ALA A 144 -28.83 -42.10 -16.40
C ALA A 144 -28.77 -43.33 -15.45
N GLY A 145 -29.83 -43.51 -14.66
CA GLY A 145 -30.16 -44.73 -13.90
C GLY A 145 -31.68 -44.85 -13.72
N ARG A 146 -32.26 -45.99 -14.13
CA ARG A 146 -33.69 -46.27 -14.37
C ARG A 146 -34.52 -46.54 -13.10
N GLY A 147 -35.82 -46.24 -13.17
CA GLY A 147 -36.90 -46.82 -12.33
C GLY A 147 -38.18 -45.96 -12.36
N ARG A 148 -39.06 -46.10 -13.38
CA ARG A 148 -40.39 -46.77 -13.28
C ARG A 148 -41.20 -46.43 -12.03
N ASP A 149 -42.18 -45.54 -12.19
CA ASP A 149 -43.63 -45.83 -12.21
C ASP A 149 -44.43 -44.62 -11.71
N ALA A 150 -45.37 -44.17 -12.55
CA ALA A 150 -46.44 -43.24 -12.18
C ALA A 150 -47.74 -44.05 -12.02
N PRO A 151 -48.69 -43.60 -11.17
CA PRO A 151 -49.89 -43.04 -11.79
C PRO A 151 -50.52 -41.82 -11.06
N THR A 152 -50.87 -40.83 -11.91
CA THR A 152 -52.07 -39.97 -11.97
C THR A 152 -52.84 -39.40 -10.75
N LYS A 153 -53.07 -38.07 -10.84
CA LYS A 153 -54.29 -37.23 -10.58
C LYS A 153 -54.90 -37.23 -9.15
N GLU A 154 -55.27 -36.13 -8.50
CA GLU A 154 -56.07 -34.96 -8.91
C GLU A 154 -56.05 -33.83 -7.83
N VAL A 155 -56.15 -32.57 -8.31
CA VAL A 155 -56.88 -31.36 -7.80
C VAL A 155 -56.81 -30.90 -6.33
N GLY A 156 -56.41 -29.63 -6.12
CA GLY A 156 -56.74 -28.86 -4.91
C GLY A 156 -56.17 -27.44 -4.80
N ARG A 157 -56.86 -26.45 -5.40
CA ARG A 157 -57.16 -25.07 -4.93
C ARG A 157 -56.09 -24.20 -4.19
N ALA A 158 -55.81 -23.01 -4.73
CA ALA A 158 -55.09 -21.86 -4.13
C ALA A 158 -55.94 -21.13 -3.05
N PRO A 159 -55.54 -19.95 -2.48
CA PRO A 159 -54.30 -19.16 -2.56
C PRO A 159 -53.79 -18.61 -1.20
N GLY A 160 -52.63 -17.94 -1.17
CA GLY A 160 -52.31 -17.07 -0.03
C GLY A 160 -50.89 -16.51 0.06
N GLY A 161 -50.76 -15.20 -0.18
CA GLY A 161 -50.08 -14.30 0.75
C GLY A 161 -48.58 -14.02 0.58
N GLY A 162 -48.29 -12.83 0.04
CA GLY A 162 -47.56 -11.82 0.83
C GLY A 162 -46.02 -11.79 0.77
N GLY A 163 -45.51 -10.86 -0.04
CA GLY A 163 -44.78 -9.71 0.53
C GLY A 163 -43.28 -9.85 0.82
N GLY A 164 -42.49 -9.06 0.09
CA GLY A 164 -41.33 -8.37 0.65
C GLY A 164 -39.98 -8.74 0.06
N HIS A 165 -39.49 -7.93 -0.89
CA HIS A 165 -38.05 -7.77 -1.10
C HIS A 165 -37.71 -6.28 -1.14
N LYS A 166 -36.98 -5.87 -0.10
CA LYS A 166 -36.35 -4.55 0.06
C LYS A 166 -35.17 -4.43 -0.89
N GLY A 167 -35.00 -3.23 -1.44
CA GLY A 167 -33.93 -2.87 -2.35
C GLY A 167 -32.53 -2.88 -1.72
N ALA A 168 -31.55 -3.10 -2.59
CA ALA A 168 -30.15 -2.82 -2.35
C ALA A 168 -29.73 -1.71 -3.33
N ALA A 169 -29.28 -0.59 -2.77
CA ALA A 169 -28.74 0.54 -3.50
C ALA A 169 -27.29 0.25 -3.94
N ASN A 170 -27.01 0.46 -5.23
CA ASN A 170 -25.65 0.52 -5.76
C ASN A 170 -25.08 1.92 -5.49
N TYR A 171 -24.00 2.01 -4.71
CA TYR A 171 -23.12 3.18 -4.71
C TYR A 171 -21.89 2.84 -5.55
N PHE A 172 -21.77 3.49 -6.70
CA PHE A 172 -20.53 3.61 -7.46
C PHE A 172 -19.92 4.99 -7.15
N GLU A 173 -18.61 4.96 -6.88
CA GLU A 173 -17.73 6.09 -6.63
C GLU A 173 -17.75 7.17 -7.71
N LYS A 174 -17.46 8.40 -7.27
CA LYS A 174 -16.64 9.38 -7.99
C LYS A 174 -15.56 9.89 -7.06
#